data_AF-A0AA43BTP8-F1
#
_entry.id   AF-A0AA43BTP8-F1
#
_cell.length_a   1.000
_cell.length_b   1.000
_cell.length_c   1.000
_cell.angle_alpha   90.00
_cell.angle_beta   90.00
_cell.angle_gamma   90.00
#
_symmetry.space_group_name_H-M   'P 1'
#
loop_
_entity.id
_entity.type
_entity.pdbx_description
1 polymer ?
#
loop_
_entity_poly.entity_id
_entity_poly.type
_entity_poly.pdbx_seq_one_letter_code
_entity_poly.pdbx_strand_id
1 'polypeptide(L)'
;MTPFGIPLAMMSPPDLERLFYEGCYDRILAKTLRTQTGNLDPFVVGALAFTGRLDEAEITGRLITSDDTRDEVDAVAVRFFLCAGACHAGLLGKALKWAKSNLAALGASDPRSRFFAYQGLGLVRYFEGRMARSRRFTLRALSAAIEAHFPYGRLLALDLRGHALVQTGQVFSGLRLLQQAGHLAADLGFVANAQTIQVSEHIYRLRYRVPSPGDLLTRLEQLARSPTVSFFARRNALLELVWQHAFRSDVRAAEQCLNEATRIALPDEDRRGRVRGLLARAVLLMLSEGRVAAVPYLEEARRLAHEDPSLRVEALFVEAAVLRAGRPEVASELEHLAHRTGIDRARIAQELALGFRSTRLPLEDRLGELLLNLPSMPPEMRVVHLVHEQLAGLVPWSLGLSPGRRIYLTETSLLTEDHGRLSVHKHPSGPSVRVLRELAAGPKTNAELMSSVWNLSLYSPSRHDPTLHTAVARLRAGLAPNGEWILTTDRGYQLASDVELVLIGNDVQVHAMGSVGEEAEPVSERESHILEILGRRRAASSTELAEDLRVSDATALRSLRSLVATGKLHRTGRGKGTRYSLIPEESPVREERS
;
A
#
# COMPACT_ATOMS: atom_id res chain seq x y z
N MET A 1 12.75 -53.50 -3.21
CA MET A 1 14.20 -53.51 -3.48
C MET A 1 14.45 -52.71 -4.76
N THR A 2 14.88 -51.46 -4.62
CA THR A 2 15.29 -50.58 -5.72
C THR A 2 16.74 -50.18 -5.47
N PRO A 3 17.72 -50.67 -6.25
CA PRO A 3 19.13 -50.34 -6.06
C PRO A 3 19.55 -49.30 -7.10
N PHE A 4 19.51 -48.02 -6.73
CA PHE A 4 20.27 -46.98 -7.44
C PHE A 4 20.74 -45.93 -6.42
N GLY A 5 21.78 -46.30 -5.67
CA GLY A 5 22.60 -45.34 -4.94
C GLY A 5 23.55 -44.69 -5.92
N ILE A 6 23.17 -43.55 -6.47
CA ILE A 6 24.12 -42.64 -7.13
C ILE A 6 25.04 -42.11 -6.00
N PRO A 7 26.38 -42.23 -6.12
CA PRO A 7 27.26 -41.66 -5.12
C PRO A 7 27.08 -40.14 -5.11
N LEU A 8 26.57 -39.61 -3.99
CA LEU A 8 26.55 -38.18 -3.75
C LEU A 8 27.99 -37.71 -3.58
N ALA A 9 28.58 -37.20 -4.67
CA ALA A 9 29.84 -36.49 -4.60
C ALA A 9 29.71 -35.35 -3.58
N MET A 10 30.60 -35.33 -2.58
CA MET A 10 30.71 -34.20 -1.67
C MET A 10 31.03 -32.97 -2.51
N MET A 11 30.15 -31.98 -2.48
CA MET A 11 30.38 -30.72 -3.17
C MET A 11 31.57 -30.01 -2.56
N SER A 12 32.37 -29.41 -3.42
CA SER A 12 33.52 -28.62 -3.00
C SER A 12 33.03 -27.30 -2.37
N PRO A 13 33.75 -26.69 -1.41
CA PRO A 13 33.41 -25.37 -0.85
C PRO A 13 33.05 -24.29 -1.90
N PRO A 14 33.70 -24.23 -3.10
CA PRO A 14 33.29 -23.34 -4.19
C PRO A 14 31.83 -23.46 -4.64
N ASP A 15 31.20 -24.62 -4.44
CA ASP A 15 29.83 -24.86 -4.86
C ASP A 15 28.80 -24.22 -3.90
N LEU A 16 29.05 -24.22 -2.59
CA LEU A 16 28.17 -23.59 -1.61
C LEU A 16 28.23 -22.07 -1.70
N GLU A 17 29.44 -21.52 -1.86
CA GLU A 17 29.68 -20.10 -2.08
C GLU A 17 28.90 -19.59 -3.31
N ARG A 18 29.04 -20.29 -4.44
CA ARG A 18 28.34 -19.94 -5.67
C ARG A 18 26.82 -19.99 -5.49
N LEU A 19 26.28 -21.07 -4.93
CA LEU A 19 24.84 -21.17 -4.68
C LEU A 19 24.33 -20.05 -3.78
N PHE A 20 25.15 -19.63 -2.81
CA PHE A 20 24.80 -18.55 -1.90
C PHE A 20 24.72 -17.22 -2.64
N TYR A 21 25.69 -16.92 -3.50
CA TYR A 21 25.69 -15.72 -4.34
C TYR A 21 24.57 -15.71 -5.38
N GLU A 22 24.14 -16.88 -5.85
CA GLU A 22 22.95 -17.03 -6.70
C GLU A 22 21.62 -16.86 -5.93
N GLY A 23 21.65 -16.74 -4.59
CA GLY A 23 20.47 -16.63 -3.74
C GLY A 23 19.72 -17.97 -3.55
N CYS A 24 20.37 -19.10 -3.84
CA CYS A 24 19.79 -20.45 -3.77
C CYS A 24 19.81 -21.03 -2.34
N TYR A 25 19.32 -20.29 -1.35
CA TYR A 25 19.43 -20.66 0.08
C TYR A 25 18.77 -22.02 0.38
N ASP A 26 17.58 -22.29 -0.14
CA ASP A 26 16.89 -23.57 0.08
C ASP A 26 17.69 -24.76 -0.46
N ARG A 27 18.43 -24.58 -1.57
CA ARG A 27 19.28 -25.63 -2.13
C ARG A 27 20.51 -25.89 -1.26
N ILE A 28 21.06 -24.86 -0.62
CA ILE A 28 22.14 -25.02 0.37
C ILE A 28 21.61 -25.84 1.55
N LEU A 29 20.48 -25.44 2.13
CA LEU A 29 19.90 -26.11 3.30
C LEU A 29 19.49 -27.55 3.02
N ALA A 30 18.84 -27.81 1.88
CA ALA A 30 18.43 -29.16 1.50
C ALA A 30 19.61 -30.12 1.29
N LYS A 31 20.77 -29.59 0.87
CA LYS A 31 21.99 -30.37 0.67
C LYS A 31 22.72 -30.66 1.98
N THR A 32 22.81 -29.69 2.88
CA THR A 32 23.53 -29.83 4.15
C THR A 32 22.78 -30.69 5.18
N LEU A 33 21.44 -30.71 5.14
CA LEU A 33 20.62 -31.61 5.96
C LEU A 33 20.91 -33.10 5.71
N ARG A 34 21.42 -33.46 4.52
CA ARG A 34 21.65 -34.86 4.13
C ARG A 34 23.06 -35.38 4.45
N THR A 35 23.98 -34.50 4.83
CA THR A 35 25.35 -34.89 5.18
C THR A 35 25.44 -35.21 6.67
N GLN A 36 25.76 -36.46 7.03
CA GLN A 36 25.86 -36.91 8.44
C GLN A 36 26.90 -36.14 9.26
N THR A 37 27.92 -35.56 8.61
CA THR A 37 28.95 -34.75 9.26
C THR A 37 28.65 -33.26 9.27
N GLY A 38 27.51 -32.82 8.70
CA GLY A 38 27.08 -31.43 8.60
C GLY A 38 28.21 -30.52 8.13
N ASN A 39 28.40 -30.34 6.82
CA ASN A 39 29.46 -29.45 6.32
C ASN A 39 29.30 -28.04 6.94
N LEU A 40 30.11 -27.74 7.95
CA LEU A 40 30.10 -26.49 8.69
C LEU A 40 30.78 -25.46 7.79
N ASP A 41 30.02 -24.56 7.20
CA ASP A 41 30.52 -23.57 6.25
C ASP A 41 29.77 -22.23 6.47
N PRO A 42 30.46 -21.07 6.38
CA PRO A 42 29.82 -19.76 6.58
C PRO A 42 28.57 -19.54 5.73
N PHE A 43 28.51 -20.07 4.51
CA PHE A 43 27.37 -19.93 3.60
C PHE A 43 26.14 -20.70 4.06
N VAL A 44 26.31 -21.74 4.89
CA VAL A 44 25.20 -22.43 5.56
C VAL A 44 24.58 -21.54 6.64
N VAL A 45 25.42 -20.88 7.43
CA VAL A 45 24.97 -19.87 8.41
C VAL A 45 24.24 -18.73 7.70
N GLY A 46 24.79 -18.26 6.58
CA GLY A 46 24.15 -17.31 5.69
C GLY A 46 22.75 -17.78 5.26
N ALA A 47 22.66 -18.96 4.65
CA ALA A 47 21.38 -19.48 4.16
C ALA A 47 20.33 -19.59 5.29
N LEU A 48 20.71 -20.13 6.46
CA LEU A 48 19.83 -20.18 7.63
C LEU A 48 19.36 -18.79 8.04
N ALA A 49 20.28 -17.82 8.15
CA ALA A 49 19.98 -16.46 8.54
C ALA A 49 19.04 -15.73 7.55
N PHE A 50 19.26 -15.86 6.24
CA PHE A 50 18.42 -15.23 5.21
C PHE A 50 17.06 -15.91 5.03
N THR A 51 16.92 -17.17 5.45
CA THR A 51 15.62 -17.87 5.54
C THR A 51 14.89 -17.66 6.87
N GLY A 52 15.44 -16.85 7.79
CA GLY A 52 14.81 -16.53 9.08
C GLY A 52 15.02 -17.60 10.17
N ARG A 53 15.84 -18.63 9.93
CA ARG A 53 16.18 -19.68 10.90
C ARG A 53 17.34 -19.25 11.80
N LEU A 54 17.18 -18.11 12.50
CA LEU A 54 18.28 -17.45 13.20
C LEU A 54 18.86 -18.28 14.35
N ASP A 55 18.06 -19.01 15.10
CA ASP A 55 18.57 -19.84 16.20
C ASP A 55 19.50 -20.95 15.69
N GLU A 56 19.11 -21.60 14.59
CA GLU A 56 19.95 -22.59 13.92
C GLU A 56 21.21 -21.97 13.32
N ALA A 57 21.10 -20.76 12.76
CA ALA A 57 22.23 -20.00 12.26
C ALA A 57 23.22 -19.69 13.40
N GLU A 58 22.73 -19.26 14.57
CA GLU A 58 23.56 -18.94 15.75
C GLU A 58 24.25 -20.20 16.31
N ILE A 59 23.56 -21.34 16.37
CA ILE A 59 24.15 -22.62 16.81
C ILE A 59 25.25 -23.04 15.84
N THR A 60 24.95 -23.08 14.53
CA THR A 60 25.90 -23.47 13.49
C THR A 60 27.10 -22.52 13.45
N GLY A 61 26.84 -21.22 13.56
CA GLY A 61 27.88 -20.19 13.59
C GLY A 61 28.79 -20.32 14.80
N ARG A 62 28.26 -20.65 15.98
CA ARG A 62 29.08 -20.90 17.18
C ARG A 62 30.06 -22.06 16.95
N LEU A 63 29.58 -23.17 16.40
CA LEU A 63 30.42 -24.34 16.09
C LEU A 63 31.57 -23.98 15.14
N ILE A 64 31.29 -23.17 14.10
CA ILE A 64 32.34 -22.69 13.18
C ILE A 64 33.32 -21.77 13.89
N THR A 65 32.84 -20.82 14.71
CA THR A 65 33.72 -19.83 15.37
C THR A 65 34.51 -20.37 16.56
N SER A 66 34.13 -21.54 17.10
CA SER A 66 34.87 -22.22 18.18
C SER A 66 35.93 -23.20 17.66
N ASP A 67 35.99 -23.42 16.35
CA ASP A 67 36.96 -24.29 15.72
C ASP A 67 38.24 -23.49 15.42
N ASP A 68 39.23 -23.60 16.31
CA ASP A 68 40.52 -22.89 16.20
C ASP A 68 41.34 -23.28 14.96
N THR A 69 40.92 -24.32 14.22
CA THR A 69 41.60 -24.74 12.97
C THR A 69 41.18 -23.93 11.75
N ARG A 70 40.15 -23.08 11.88
CA ARG A 70 39.60 -22.30 10.76
C ARG A 70 40.24 -20.94 10.60
N ASP A 71 40.15 -20.42 9.37
CA ASP A 71 40.57 -19.06 9.04
C ASP A 71 39.66 -18.03 9.74
N GLU A 72 40.24 -16.96 10.25
CA GLU A 72 39.52 -15.84 10.85
C GLU A 72 38.55 -15.19 9.84
N VAL A 73 38.85 -15.27 8.53
CA VAL A 73 37.95 -14.81 7.46
C VAL A 73 36.58 -15.48 7.55
N ASP A 74 36.54 -16.79 7.81
CA ASP A 74 35.30 -17.55 7.93
C ASP A 74 34.52 -17.12 9.17
N ALA A 75 35.21 -16.93 10.31
CA ALA A 75 34.60 -16.45 11.53
C ALA A 75 33.99 -15.05 11.36
N VAL A 76 34.68 -14.16 10.65
CA VAL A 76 34.20 -12.81 10.30
C VAL A 76 32.98 -12.88 9.36
N ALA A 77 33.00 -13.76 8.36
CA ALA A 77 31.87 -13.97 7.45
C ALA A 77 30.63 -14.51 8.18
N VAL A 78 30.79 -15.50 9.06
CA VAL A 78 29.72 -16.04 9.93
C VAL A 78 29.07 -14.93 10.75
N ARG A 79 29.88 -14.13 11.46
CA ARG A 79 29.38 -13.01 12.27
C ARG A 79 28.68 -11.95 11.42
N PHE A 80 29.14 -11.71 10.19
CA PHE A 80 28.46 -10.81 9.25
C PHE A 80 27.08 -11.36 8.85
N PHE A 81 26.96 -12.65 8.51
CA PHE A 81 25.68 -13.24 8.14
C PHE A 81 24.68 -13.26 9.29
N LEU A 82 25.12 -13.57 10.51
CA LEU A 82 24.31 -13.44 11.73
C LEU A 82 23.86 -11.99 11.95
N CYS A 83 24.77 -11.04 11.78
CA CYS A 83 24.45 -9.61 11.84
C CYS A 83 23.37 -9.23 10.82
N ALA A 84 23.48 -9.70 9.58
CA ALA A 84 22.51 -9.40 8.53
C ALA A 84 21.13 -9.98 8.83
N GLY A 85 21.06 -11.28 9.17
CA GLY A 85 19.81 -11.93 9.52
C GLY A 85 19.11 -11.25 10.71
N ALA A 86 19.86 -10.89 11.74
CA ALA A 86 19.31 -10.18 12.90
C ALA A 86 18.88 -8.75 12.61
N CYS A 87 19.53 -8.02 11.69
CA CYS A 87 19.02 -6.74 11.20
C CYS A 87 17.64 -6.91 10.56
N HIS A 88 17.47 -7.93 9.70
CA HIS A 88 16.19 -8.20 9.05
C HIS A 88 15.10 -8.61 10.04
N ALA A 89 15.43 -9.39 11.08
CA ALA A 89 14.51 -9.74 12.17
C ALA A 89 14.28 -8.62 13.19
N GLY A 90 14.89 -7.44 13.03
CA GLY A 90 14.73 -6.34 13.99
C GLY A 90 15.48 -6.52 15.32
N LEU A 91 16.34 -7.53 15.45
CA LEU A 91 17.16 -7.83 16.63
C LEU A 91 18.45 -6.98 16.67
N LEU A 92 18.30 -5.64 16.64
CA LEU A 92 19.41 -4.71 16.44
C LEU A 92 20.49 -4.77 17.54
N GLY A 93 20.11 -5.11 18.77
CA GLY A 93 21.07 -5.31 19.87
C GLY A 93 22.04 -6.45 19.58
N LYS A 94 21.51 -7.60 19.12
CA LYS A 94 22.35 -8.74 18.71
C LYS A 94 23.16 -8.39 17.47
N ALA A 95 22.54 -7.79 16.45
CA ALA A 95 23.21 -7.33 15.22
C ALA A 95 24.45 -6.45 15.52
N LEU A 96 24.29 -5.46 16.40
CA LEU A 96 25.38 -4.59 16.82
C LEU A 96 26.48 -5.35 17.57
N LYS A 97 26.15 -6.36 18.36
CA LYS A 97 27.14 -7.22 19.06
C LYS A 97 28.04 -7.92 18.04
N TRP A 98 27.48 -8.62 17.06
CA TRP A 98 28.29 -9.30 16.03
C TRP A 98 29.07 -8.32 15.17
N ALA A 99 28.48 -7.19 14.78
CA ALA A 99 29.18 -6.16 14.01
C ALA A 99 30.38 -5.56 14.78
N LYS A 100 30.25 -5.36 16.10
CA LYS A 100 31.37 -4.93 16.96
C LYS A 100 32.44 -6.01 17.11
N SER A 101 32.05 -7.27 17.24
CA SER A 101 33.01 -8.39 17.27
C SER A 101 33.84 -8.45 15.98
N ASN A 102 33.23 -8.24 14.81
CA ASN A 102 33.97 -8.13 13.55
C ASN A 102 34.92 -6.94 13.51
N LEU A 103 34.54 -5.79 14.09
CA LEU A 103 35.42 -4.63 14.16
C LEU A 103 36.66 -4.90 15.03
N ALA A 104 36.50 -5.66 16.12
CA ALA A 104 37.62 -6.04 17.00
C ALA A 104 38.62 -6.98 16.30
N ALA A 105 38.16 -7.76 15.32
CA ALA A 105 38.98 -8.66 14.52
C ALA A 105 39.74 -7.95 13.36
N LEU A 106 39.57 -6.63 13.17
CA LEU A 106 40.20 -5.85 12.09
C LEU A 106 41.69 -5.52 12.31
N GLY A 107 42.52 -6.45 12.80
CA GLY A 107 43.96 -6.23 12.99
C GLY A 107 44.73 -5.95 11.69
N ALA A 108 45.88 -6.60 11.48
CA ALA A 108 46.50 -6.70 10.14
C ALA A 108 45.64 -7.59 9.20
N SER A 109 44.32 -7.36 9.15
CA SER A 109 43.35 -8.25 8.53
C SER A 109 43.31 -8.04 7.03
N ASP A 110 43.05 -9.14 6.34
CA ASP A 110 42.88 -9.17 4.89
C ASP A 110 41.72 -8.25 4.44
N PRO A 111 41.75 -7.77 3.19
CA PRO A 111 40.72 -6.89 2.65
C PRO A 111 39.29 -7.47 2.69
N ARG A 112 39.10 -8.78 2.62
CA ARG A 112 37.77 -9.43 2.64
C ARG A 112 37.15 -9.38 4.04
N SER A 113 37.93 -9.62 5.09
CA SER A 113 37.51 -9.41 6.49
C SER A 113 37.14 -7.95 6.74
N ARG A 114 37.91 -7.00 6.18
CA ARG A 114 37.57 -5.56 6.27
C ARG A 114 36.25 -5.23 5.60
N PHE A 115 35.97 -5.83 4.44
CA PHE A 115 34.67 -5.69 3.79
C PHE A 115 33.53 -6.14 4.73
N PHE A 116 33.58 -7.35 5.27
CA PHE A 116 32.51 -7.88 6.11
C PHE A 116 32.28 -7.06 7.39
N ALA A 117 33.36 -6.59 8.03
CA ALA A 117 33.24 -5.75 9.21
C ALA A 117 32.59 -4.40 8.90
N TYR A 118 33.04 -3.71 7.84
CA TYR A 118 32.44 -2.43 7.47
C TYR A 118 31.03 -2.57 6.90
N GLN A 119 30.75 -3.61 6.12
CA GLN A 119 29.42 -3.87 5.58
C GLN A 119 28.43 -4.18 6.71
N GLY A 120 28.81 -5.02 7.68
CA GLY A 120 27.99 -5.33 8.85
C GLY A 120 27.68 -4.07 9.68
N LEU A 121 28.68 -3.25 9.97
CA LEU A 121 28.44 -1.96 10.66
C LEU A 121 27.57 -1.01 9.83
N GLY A 122 27.81 -0.93 8.52
CA GLY A 122 26.99 -0.14 7.60
C GLY A 122 25.52 -0.56 7.66
N LEU A 123 25.27 -1.87 7.70
CA LEU A 123 23.93 -2.46 7.76
C LEU A 123 23.25 -2.15 9.09
N VAL A 124 23.92 -2.39 10.22
CA VAL A 124 23.39 -2.02 11.55
C VAL A 124 23.03 -0.55 11.61
N ARG A 125 23.91 0.35 11.11
CA ARG A 125 23.62 1.79 11.11
C ARG A 125 22.46 2.16 10.18
N TYR A 126 22.26 1.45 9.08
CA TYR A 126 21.09 1.64 8.22
C TYR A 126 19.80 1.31 8.99
N PHE A 127 19.76 0.13 9.63
CA PHE A 127 18.60 -0.31 10.40
C PHE A 127 18.36 0.55 11.67
N GLU A 128 19.40 1.08 12.32
CA GLU A 128 19.25 2.05 13.43
C GLU A 128 18.72 3.44 12.99
N GLY A 129 18.51 3.66 11.68
CA GLY A 129 18.15 4.97 11.15
C GLY A 129 19.33 5.92 10.96
N ARG A 130 20.58 5.51 11.21
CA ARG A 130 21.77 6.40 11.17
C ARG A 130 22.39 6.46 9.78
N MET A 131 21.67 7.05 8.83
CA MET A 131 21.98 6.99 7.39
C MET A 131 23.35 7.56 7.03
N ALA A 132 23.74 8.69 7.63
CA ALA A 132 25.05 9.28 7.39
C ALA A 132 26.22 8.36 7.79
N ARG A 133 26.07 7.60 8.88
CA ARG A 133 27.08 6.63 9.33
C ARG A 133 27.07 5.39 8.43
N SER A 134 25.90 4.89 8.06
CA SER A 134 25.76 3.78 7.10
C SER A 134 26.48 4.10 5.79
N ARG A 135 26.28 5.30 5.23
CA ARG A 135 26.95 5.76 4.00
C ARG A 135 28.48 5.78 4.11
N ARG A 136 29.03 6.16 5.27
CA ARG A 136 30.48 6.17 5.50
C ARG A 136 31.04 4.75 5.55
N PHE A 137 30.38 3.84 6.27
CA PHE A 137 30.83 2.45 6.39
C PHE A 137 30.70 1.68 5.08
N THR A 138 29.61 1.85 4.34
CA THR A 138 29.44 1.23 3.01
C THR A 138 30.47 1.71 2.00
N LEU A 139 30.96 2.95 2.09
CA LEU A 139 32.08 3.41 1.26
C LEU A 139 33.36 2.62 1.55
N ARG A 140 33.67 2.43 2.85
CA ARG A 140 34.84 1.66 3.28
C ARG A 140 34.71 0.18 2.90
N ALA A 141 33.51 -0.38 3.03
CA ALA A 141 33.21 -1.73 2.57
C ALA A 141 33.45 -1.86 1.06
N LEU A 142 32.97 -0.90 0.26
CA LEU A 142 33.19 -0.88 -1.19
C LEU A 142 34.69 -0.84 -1.53
N SER A 143 35.46 0.03 -0.88
CA SER A 143 36.91 0.11 -1.07
C SER A 143 37.59 -1.23 -0.73
N ALA A 144 37.23 -1.83 0.41
CA ALA A 144 37.79 -3.12 0.84
C ALA A 144 37.42 -4.27 -0.11
N ALA A 145 36.19 -4.28 -0.65
CA ALA A 145 35.75 -5.29 -1.63
C ALA A 145 36.51 -5.17 -2.97
N ILE A 146 36.83 -3.95 -3.40
CA ILE A 146 37.64 -3.73 -4.61
C ILE A 146 39.06 -4.26 -4.41
N GLU A 147 39.68 -3.94 -3.28
CA GLU A 147 41.02 -4.41 -2.93
C GLU A 147 41.08 -5.93 -2.74
N ALA A 148 40.01 -6.54 -2.20
CA ALA A 148 39.88 -7.99 -2.07
C ALA A 148 39.61 -8.71 -3.40
N HIS A 149 39.43 -7.98 -4.51
CA HIS A 149 38.87 -8.53 -5.76
C HIS A 149 37.62 -9.38 -5.52
N PHE A 150 36.69 -8.87 -4.71
CA PHE A 150 35.50 -9.60 -4.26
C PHE A 150 34.21 -9.04 -4.91
N PRO A 151 33.76 -9.57 -6.07
CA PRO A 151 32.65 -9.00 -6.83
C PRO A 151 31.32 -9.00 -6.06
N TYR A 152 31.03 -10.07 -5.31
CA TYR A 152 29.83 -10.15 -4.48
C TYR A 152 29.86 -9.12 -3.34
N GLY A 153 31.04 -8.86 -2.75
CA GLY A 153 31.18 -7.78 -1.77
C GLY A 153 30.94 -6.40 -2.37
N ARG A 154 31.45 -6.15 -3.58
CA ARG A 154 31.21 -4.91 -4.33
C ARG A 154 29.72 -4.69 -4.59
N LEU A 155 29.01 -5.75 -5.00
CA LEU A 155 27.55 -5.76 -5.18
C LEU A 155 26.83 -5.29 -3.90
N LEU A 156 27.06 -5.96 -2.76
CA LEU A 156 26.39 -5.66 -1.49
C LEU A 156 26.70 -4.25 -0.98
N ALA A 157 27.93 -3.77 -1.18
CA ALA A 157 28.33 -2.42 -0.76
C ALA A 157 27.64 -1.33 -1.60
N LEU A 158 27.51 -1.54 -2.92
CA LEU A 158 26.77 -0.63 -3.82
C LEU A 158 25.29 -0.59 -3.47
N ASP A 159 24.67 -1.75 -3.25
CA ASP A 159 23.26 -1.89 -2.89
C ASP A 159 22.92 -1.10 -1.61
N LEU A 160 23.60 -1.42 -0.49
CA LEU A 160 23.35 -0.76 0.79
C LEU A 160 23.67 0.74 0.74
N ARG A 161 24.71 1.15 0.01
CA ARG A 161 25.03 2.57 -0.19
C ARG A 161 23.94 3.28 -0.98
N GLY A 162 23.38 2.64 -2.00
CA GLY A 162 22.25 3.14 -2.79
C GLY A 162 21.06 3.44 -1.89
N HIS A 163 20.65 2.46 -1.09
CA HIS A 163 19.61 2.62 -0.07
C HIS A 163 19.88 3.80 0.89
N ALA A 164 21.08 3.88 1.47
CA ALA A 164 21.43 4.95 2.39
C ALA A 164 21.38 6.35 1.73
N LEU A 165 21.80 6.47 0.46
CA LEU A 165 21.74 7.73 -0.29
C LEU A 165 20.30 8.18 -0.52
N VAL A 166 19.42 7.28 -0.97
CA VAL A 166 18.00 7.57 -1.18
C VAL A 166 17.35 8.07 0.11
N GLN A 167 17.61 7.41 1.25
CA GLN A 167 17.05 7.82 2.54
C GLN A 167 17.51 9.22 2.97
N THR A 168 18.72 9.64 2.56
CA THR A 168 19.24 11.00 2.83
C THR A 168 18.80 12.06 1.81
N GLY A 169 17.85 11.75 0.91
CA GLY A 169 17.34 12.66 -0.10
C GLY A 169 18.18 12.74 -1.38
N GLN A 170 19.27 11.97 -1.49
CA GLN A 170 20.07 11.85 -2.72
C GLN A 170 19.52 10.72 -3.60
N VAL A 171 18.24 10.84 -3.96
CA VAL A 171 17.43 9.84 -4.66
C VAL A 171 18.08 9.42 -5.99
N PHE A 172 18.42 10.36 -6.88
CA PHE A 172 19.01 10.03 -8.18
C PHE A 172 20.37 9.34 -8.05
N SER A 173 21.22 9.83 -7.15
CA SER A 173 22.52 9.23 -6.90
C SER A 173 22.38 7.82 -6.31
N GLY A 174 21.43 7.61 -5.40
CA GLY A 174 21.13 6.31 -4.83
C GLY A 174 20.58 5.32 -5.85
N LEU A 175 19.61 5.74 -6.67
CA LEU A 175 19.04 4.94 -7.76
C LEU A 175 20.10 4.49 -8.77
N ARG A 176 21.05 5.38 -9.12
CA ARG A 176 22.17 5.02 -9.99
C ARG A 176 23.05 3.92 -9.38
N LEU A 177 23.32 3.95 -8.07
CA LEU A 177 24.08 2.89 -7.42
C LEU A 177 23.31 1.56 -7.36
N LEU A 178 21.99 1.61 -7.12
CA LEU A 178 21.14 0.41 -7.18
C LEU A 178 21.14 -0.18 -8.59
N GLN A 179 21.02 0.63 -9.63
CA GLN A 179 21.10 0.18 -11.01
C GLN A 179 22.47 -0.47 -11.32
N GLN A 180 23.56 0.15 -10.87
CA GLN A 180 24.91 -0.43 -11.00
C GLN A 180 25.05 -1.76 -10.26
N ALA A 181 24.48 -1.88 -9.06
CA ALA A 181 24.45 -3.12 -8.32
C ALA A 181 23.63 -4.19 -9.06
N GLY A 182 22.46 -3.84 -9.58
CA GLY A 182 21.61 -4.74 -10.36
C GLY A 182 22.29 -5.26 -11.63
N HIS A 183 22.95 -4.39 -12.39
CA HIS A 183 23.74 -4.79 -13.57
C HIS A 183 24.90 -5.72 -13.17
N LEU A 184 25.65 -5.37 -12.11
CA LEU A 184 26.74 -6.21 -11.62
C LEU A 184 26.24 -7.60 -11.19
N ALA A 185 25.09 -7.70 -10.52
CA ALA A 185 24.50 -8.99 -10.16
C ALA A 185 24.11 -9.79 -11.41
N ALA A 186 23.52 -9.16 -12.43
CA ALA A 186 23.16 -9.81 -13.68
C ALA A 186 24.40 -10.34 -14.43
N ASP A 187 25.45 -9.53 -14.54
CA ASP A 187 26.71 -9.90 -15.19
C ASP A 187 27.41 -11.08 -14.50
N LEU A 188 27.24 -11.20 -13.17
CA LEU A 188 27.77 -12.31 -12.37
C LEU A 188 26.86 -13.55 -12.37
N GLY A 189 25.69 -13.48 -13.03
CA GLY A 189 24.70 -14.58 -13.04
C GLY A 189 23.88 -14.71 -11.76
N PHE A 190 23.90 -13.71 -10.86
CA PHE A 190 23.18 -13.71 -9.59
C PHE A 190 21.73 -13.21 -9.78
N VAL A 191 20.94 -13.97 -10.54
CA VAL A 191 19.59 -13.57 -10.98
C VAL A 191 18.67 -13.14 -9.83
N ALA A 192 18.64 -13.89 -8.72
CA ALA A 192 17.79 -13.55 -7.58
C ALA A 192 18.18 -12.22 -6.92
N ASN A 193 19.48 -11.93 -6.82
CA ASN A 193 20.00 -10.67 -6.30
C ASN A 193 19.67 -9.51 -7.24
N ALA A 194 19.89 -9.69 -8.55
CA ALA A 194 19.57 -8.67 -9.56
C ALA A 194 18.09 -8.26 -9.49
N GLN A 195 17.18 -9.23 -9.41
CA GLN A 195 15.74 -8.93 -9.30
C GLN A 195 15.36 -8.30 -7.96
N THR A 196 15.97 -8.75 -6.85
CA THR A 196 15.75 -8.16 -5.52
C THR A 196 16.17 -6.68 -5.49
N ILE A 197 17.30 -6.34 -6.09
CA ILE A 197 17.77 -4.95 -6.22
C ILE A 197 16.84 -4.15 -7.14
N GLN A 198 16.40 -4.75 -8.25
CA GLN A 198 15.46 -4.12 -9.17
C GLN A 198 14.13 -3.76 -8.49
N VAL A 199 13.63 -4.62 -7.59
CA VAL A 199 12.46 -4.32 -6.76
C VAL A 199 12.69 -3.06 -5.93
N SER A 200 13.82 -2.96 -5.21
CA SER A 200 14.17 -1.76 -4.44
C SER A 200 14.24 -0.51 -5.31
N GLU A 201 14.85 -0.61 -6.49
CA GLU A 201 14.91 0.49 -7.46
C GLU A 201 13.51 0.95 -7.87
N HIS A 202 12.64 0.01 -8.25
CA HIS A 202 11.28 0.31 -8.71
C HIS A 202 10.42 0.91 -7.61
N ILE A 203 10.52 0.38 -6.38
CA ILE A 203 9.87 0.96 -5.19
C ILE A 203 10.27 2.42 -5.04
N TYR A 204 11.57 2.73 -5.07
CA TYR A 204 12.03 4.10 -4.90
C TYR A 204 11.60 5.03 -6.05
N ARG A 205 11.66 4.57 -7.30
CA ARG A 205 11.19 5.39 -8.43
C ARG A 205 9.71 5.74 -8.31
N LEU A 206 8.86 4.78 -7.95
CA LEU A 206 7.44 5.00 -7.74
C LEU A 206 7.18 5.94 -6.54
N ARG A 207 7.82 5.64 -5.42
CA ARG A 207 7.70 6.35 -4.15
C ARG A 207 8.12 7.83 -4.22
N TYR A 208 9.18 8.12 -4.97
CA TYR A 208 9.73 9.47 -5.16
C TYR A 208 9.31 10.09 -6.50
N ARG A 209 8.43 9.42 -7.26
CA ARG A 209 7.91 9.87 -8.56
C ARG A 209 9.01 10.26 -9.55
N VAL A 210 10.10 9.49 -9.55
CA VAL A 210 11.22 9.68 -10.47
C VAL A 210 10.80 9.22 -11.87
N PRO A 211 10.92 10.07 -12.91
CA PRO A 211 10.59 9.68 -14.28
C PRO A 211 11.30 8.40 -14.71
N SER A 212 10.59 7.54 -15.42
CA SER A 212 11.12 6.29 -15.93
C SER A 212 10.43 5.89 -17.23
N PRO A 213 11.15 5.27 -18.18
CA PRO A 213 10.53 4.77 -19.40
C PRO A 213 9.68 3.52 -19.12
N GLY A 214 8.44 3.56 -19.61
CA GLY A 214 7.47 2.46 -19.53
C GLY A 214 6.66 2.44 -18.22
N ASP A 215 5.85 1.40 -18.08
CA ASP A 215 4.95 1.24 -16.94
C ASP A 215 5.67 0.55 -15.76
N LEU A 216 6.22 1.37 -14.85
CA LEU A 216 6.89 0.90 -13.64
C LEU A 216 5.97 0.11 -12.69
N LEU A 217 4.67 0.43 -12.65
CA LEU A 217 3.73 -0.22 -11.76
C LEU A 217 3.56 -1.68 -12.18
N THR A 218 3.25 -1.89 -13.46
CA THR A 218 3.14 -3.23 -14.05
C THR A 218 4.44 -4.04 -13.88
N ARG A 219 5.62 -3.41 -14.04
CA ARG A 219 6.90 -4.10 -13.80
C ARG A 219 7.10 -4.52 -12.35
N LEU A 220 6.72 -3.67 -11.39
CA LEU A 220 6.81 -4.02 -9.98
C LEU A 220 5.84 -5.15 -9.62
N GLU A 221 4.63 -5.17 -10.18
CA GLU A 221 3.68 -6.29 -10.02
C GLU A 221 4.25 -7.61 -10.56
N GLN A 222 4.90 -7.57 -11.73
CA GLN A 222 5.55 -8.75 -12.31
C GLN A 222 6.68 -9.27 -11.41
N LEU A 223 7.53 -8.38 -10.90
CA LEU A 223 8.60 -8.74 -9.97
C LEU A 223 8.05 -9.30 -8.66
N ALA A 224 6.98 -8.71 -8.12
CA ALA A 224 6.33 -9.19 -6.90
C ALA A 224 5.73 -10.60 -7.06
N ARG A 225 5.40 -11.04 -8.27
CA ARG A 225 4.93 -12.41 -8.54
C ARG A 225 6.06 -13.40 -8.83
N SER A 226 7.29 -12.91 -9.03
CA SER A 226 8.44 -13.74 -9.38
C SER A 226 8.88 -14.61 -8.18
N PRO A 227 9.06 -15.93 -8.36
CA PRO A 227 9.53 -16.81 -7.29
C PRO A 227 11.02 -16.61 -6.96
N THR A 228 11.78 -15.97 -7.85
CA THR A 228 13.21 -15.70 -7.65
C THR A 228 13.49 -14.42 -6.86
N VAL A 229 12.45 -13.63 -6.56
CA VAL A 229 12.54 -12.48 -5.65
C VAL A 229 12.40 -12.97 -4.21
N SER A 230 13.30 -12.51 -3.33
CA SER A 230 13.25 -12.87 -1.91
C SER A 230 11.91 -12.50 -1.26
N PHE A 231 11.48 -13.27 -0.26
CA PHE A 231 10.23 -13.03 0.46
C PHE A 231 10.12 -11.60 1.02
N PHE A 232 11.22 -11.06 1.56
CA PHE A 232 11.28 -9.69 2.07
C PHE A 232 11.07 -8.64 0.97
N ALA A 233 11.73 -8.79 -0.18
CA ALA A 233 11.59 -7.85 -1.30
C ALA A 233 10.20 -7.94 -1.92
N ARG A 234 9.67 -9.16 -2.10
CA ARG A 234 8.31 -9.39 -2.58
C ARG A 234 7.28 -8.71 -1.68
N ARG A 235 7.37 -8.90 -0.36
CA ARG A 235 6.47 -8.24 0.60
C ARG A 235 6.58 -6.72 0.51
N ASN A 236 7.80 -6.17 0.46
CA ASN A 236 7.99 -4.72 0.32
C ASN A 236 7.42 -4.18 -1.01
N ALA A 237 7.53 -4.95 -2.11
CA ALA A 237 6.94 -4.61 -3.39
C ALA A 237 5.41 -4.55 -3.30
N LEU A 238 4.78 -5.59 -2.75
CA LEU A 238 3.33 -5.65 -2.54
C LEU A 238 2.85 -4.52 -1.64
N LEU A 239 3.55 -4.23 -0.55
CA LEU A 239 3.22 -3.11 0.34
C LEU A 239 3.31 -1.78 -0.41
N GLU A 240 4.36 -1.52 -1.20
CA GLU A 240 4.42 -0.30 -2.03
C GLU A 240 3.28 -0.26 -3.06
N LEU A 241 2.92 -1.40 -3.69
CA LEU A 241 1.78 -1.47 -4.60
C LEU A 241 0.47 -1.07 -3.92
N VAL A 242 0.25 -1.38 -2.63
CA VAL A 242 -0.91 -0.87 -1.87
C VAL A 242 -0.97 0.65 -1.94
N TRP A 243 0.13 1.34 -1.65
CA TRP A 243 0.20 2.81 -1.73
C TRP A 243 -0.11 3.32 -3.13
N GLN A 244 0.52 2.71 -4.14
CA GLN A 244 0.42 3.15 -5.52
C GLN A 244 -0.99 2.96 -6.09
N HIS A 245 -1.67 1.85 -5.78
CA HIS A 245 -3.05 1.60 -6.17
C HIS A 245 -4.02 2.50 -5.39
N ALA A 246 -3.82 2.67 -4.07
CA ALA A 246 -4.68 3.55 -3.26
C ALA A 246 -4.60 5.01 -3.75
N PHE A 247 -3.40 5.53 -4.03
CA PHE A 247 -3.25 6.88 -4.61
C PHE A 247 -3.90 7.01 -5.99
N ARG A 248 -4.01 5.93 -6.77
CA ARG A 248 -4.69 5.88 -8.07
C ARG A 248 -6.19 5.61 -7.97
N SER A 249 -6.75 5.52 -6.77
CA SER A 249 -8.15 5.12 -6.53
C SER A 249 -8.51 3.68 -6.88
N ASP A 250 -7.53 2.80 -7.05
CA ASP A 250 -7.78 1.36 -7.25
C ASP A 250 -7.77 0.62 -5.89
N VAL A 251 -8.82 0.87 -5.10
CA VAL A 251 -8.99 0.30 -3.76
C VAL A 251 -8.92 -1.23 -3.79
N ARG A 252 -9.53 -1.86 -4.79
CA ARG A 252 -9.57 -3.32 -4.92
C ARG A 252 -8.19 -3.92 -5.16
N ALA A 253 -7.39 -3.36 -6.08
CA ALA A 253 -6.03 -3.84 -6.30
C ALA A 253 -5.14 -3.60 -5.06
N ALA A 254 -5.33 -2.48 -4.37
CA ALA A 254 -4.63 -2.19 -3.12
C ALA A 254 -4.94 -3.24 -2.03
N GLU A 255 -6.21 -3.59 -1.83
CA GLU A 255 -6.63 -4.65 -0.90
C GLU A 255 -6.04 -6.02 -1.26
N GLN A 256 -6.05 -6.37 -2.55
CA GLN A 256 -5.46 -7.63 -3.03
C GLN A 256 -3.97 -7.70 -2.71
N CYS A 257 -3.22 -6.64 -3.00
CA CYS A 257 -1.80 -6.55 -2.68
C CYS A 257 -1.54 -6.64 -1.17
N LEU A 258 -2.37 -5.98 -0.35
CA LEU A 258 -2.24 -6.01 1.10
C LEU A 258 -2.50 -7.42 1.64
N ASN A 259 -3.56 -8.09 1.17
CA ASN A 259 -3.88 -9.46 1.56
C ASN A 259 -2.79 -10.44 1.15
N GLU A 260 -2.21 -10.29 -0.05
CA GLU A 260 -1.08 -11.10 -0.49
C GLU A 260 0.18 -10.84 0.37
N ALA A 261 0.48 -9.57 0.69
CA ALA A 261 1.61 -9.21 1.54
C ALA A 261 1.48 -9.79 2.96
N THR A 262 0.26 -9.89 3.50
CA THR A 262 -0.01 -10.49 4.81
C THR A 262 0.13 -12.02 4.81
N ARG A 263 -0.10 -12.68 3.66
CA ARG A 263 0.05 -14.14 3.53
C ARG A 263 1.50 -14.60 3.43
N ILE A 264 2.44 -13.70 3.12
CA ILE A 264 3.87 -14.02 3.14
C ILE A 264 4.26 -14.21 4.60
N ALA A 265 4.28 -15.47 5.03
CA ALA A 265 4.70 -15.88 6.36
C ALA A 265 6.10 -15.37 6.63
N LEU A 266 6.24 -14.61 7.71
CA LEU A 266 7.52 -14.14 8.20
C LEU A 266 7.64 -14.59 9.65
N PRO A 267 8.87 -14.68 10.19
CA PRO A 267 9.06 -14.98 11.60
C PRO A 267 8.15 -14.08 12.45
N ASP A 268 7.57 -14.62 13.53
CA ASP A 268 6.68 -13.86 14.43
C ASP A 268 7.32 -12.53 14.93
N GLU A 269 8.65 -12.46 14.85
CA GLU A 269 9.48 -11.32 15.19
C GLU A 269 9.67 -10.26 14.08
N ASP A 270 9.10 -10.40 12.87
CA ASP A 270 9.21 -9.36 11.82
C ASP A 270 8.35 -8.12 12.11
N ARG A 271 8.80 -7.37 13.11
CA ARG A 271 8.26 -6.09 13.55
C ARG A 271 8.24 -5.06 12.43
N ARG A 272 9.28 -5.03 11.57
CA ARG A 272 9.40 -4.04 10.50
C ARG A 272 8.33 -4.22 9.44
N GLY A 273 8.16 -5.45 8.95
CA GLY A 273 7.13 -5.74 7.98
C GLY A 273 5.73 -5.59 8.58
N ARG A 274 5.52 -5.93 9.87
CA ARG A 274 4.25 -5.65 10.57
C ARG A 274 3.93 -4.16 10.60
N VAL A 275 4.87 -3.30 11.01
CA VAL A 275 4.67 -1.83 11.02
C VAL A 275 4.33 -1.33 9.62
N ARG A 276 5.08 -1.73 8.59
CA ARG A 276 4.79 -1.28 7.21
C ARG A 276 3.45 -1.76 6.68
N GLY A 277 3.03 -2.98 7.04
CA GLY A 277 1.69 -3.49 6.72
C GLY A 277 0.58 -2.66 7.37
N LEU A 278 0.75 -2.28 8.64
CA LEU A 278 -0.18 -1.40 9.35
C LEU A 278 -0.24 -0.01 8.71
N LEU A 279 0.91 0.56 8.33
CA LEU A 279 0.95 1.86 7.64
C LEU A 279 0.27 1.81 6.26
N ALA A 280 0.52 0.75 5.48
CA ALA A 280 -0.15 0.55 4.19
C ALA A 280 -1.67 0.42 4.36
N ARG A 281 -2.13 -0.33 5.37
CA ARG A 281 -3.54 -0.45 5.72
C ARG A 281 -4.14 0.88 6.15
N ALA A 282 -3.45 1.64 7.01
CA ALA A 282 -3.92 2.93 7.47
C ALA A 282 -4.13 3.90 6.30
N VAL A 283 -3.22 3.92 5.32
CA VAL A 283 -3.37 4.77 4.12
C VAL A 283 -4.50 4.30 3.22
N LEU A 284 -4.62 3.00 2.97
CA LEU A 284 -5.74 2.46 2.22
C LEU A 284 -7.08 2.87 2.85
N LEU A 285 -7.26 2.60 4.14
CA LEU A 285 -8.47 2.95 4.89
C LEU A 285 -8.71 4.46 4.94
N MET A 286 -7.65 5.27 5.06
CA MET A 286 -7.80 6.72 5.02
C MET A 286 -8.42 7.18 3.70
N LEU A 287 -8.00 6.60 2.59
CA LEU A 287 -8.44 7.01 1.26
C LEU A 287 -9.75 6.36 0.83
N SER A 288 -10.16 5.23 1.42
CA SER A 288 -11.42 4.55 1.12
C SER A 288 -12.55 4.80 2.13
N GLU A 289 -12.23 4.84 3.41
CA GLU A 289 -13.19 4.90 4.53
C GLU A 289 -13.01 6.13 5.41
N GLY A 290 -11.89 6.84 5.27
CA GLY A 290 -11.60 8.07 5.99
C GLY A 290 -10.79 7.91 7.26
N ARG A 291 -10.62 9.03 7.96
CA ARG A 291 -9.67 9.19 9.06
C ARG A 291 -9.95 8.24 10.23
N VAL A 292 -11.22 8.08 10.61
CA VAL A 292 -11.60 7.29 11.79
C VAL A 292 -11.18 5.83 11.63
N ALA A 293 -11.35 5.25 10.44
CA ALA A 293 -10.94 3.87 10.15
C ALA A 293 -9.41 3.69 10.15
N ALA A 294 -8.66 4.72 9.74
CA ALA A 294 -7.21 4.67 9.63
C ALA A 294 -6.47 4.79 10.98
N VAL A 295 -6.99 5.60 11.91
CA VAL A 295 -6.30 5.98 13.16
C VAL A 295 -5.83 4.79 14.01
N PRO A 296 -6.65 3.75 14.29
CA PRO A 296 -6.22 2.63 15.13
C PRO A 296 -4.99 1.90 14.59
N TYR A 297 -4.90 1.74 13.27
CA TYR A 297 -3.77 1.09 12.62
C TYR A 297 -2.51 1.96 12.66
N LEU A 298 -2.66 3.27 12.53
CA LEU A 298 -1.55 4.22 12.62
C LEU A 298 -1.01 4.30 14.05
N GLU A 299 -1.87 4.34 15.06
CA GLU A 299 -1.46 4.33 16.47
C GLU A 299 -0.71 3.05 16.82
N GLU A 300 -1.21 1.90 16.36
CA GLU A 300 -0.52 0.62 16.55
C GLU A 300 0.84 0.60 15.84
N ALA A 301 0.91 1.13 14.61
CA ALA A 301 2.16 1.26 13.88
C ALA A 301 3.16 2.16 14.63
N ARG A 302 2.71 3.29 15.21
CA ARG A 302 3.56 4.19 16.01
C ARG A 302 4.10 3.50 17.26
N ARG A 303 3.23 2.79 17.99
CA ARG A 303 3.60 2.03 19.20
C ARG A 303 4.69 1.01 18.88
N LEU A 304 4.48 0.23 17.82
CA LEU A 304 5.46 -0.75 17.36
C LEU A 304 6.69 -0.07 16.75
N ALA A 305 6.63 1.13 16.19
CA ALA A 305 7.80 1.80 15.63
C ALA A 305 8.68 2.50 16.69
N HIS A 306 8.23 2.60 17.95
CA HIS A 306 8.87 3.44 18.99
C HIS A 306 10.40 3.29 19.11
N GLU A 307 10.91 2.06 19.01
CA GLU A 307 12.33 1.73 19.21
C GLU A 307 13.17 1.76 17.92
N ASP A 308 12.52 1.92 16.76
CA ASP A 308 13.16 1.95 15.45
C ASP A 308 12.99 3.34 14.84
N PRO A 309 14.01 4.22 14.92
CA PRO A 309 13.91 5.59 14.43
C PRO A 309 13.53 5.68 12.95
N SER A 310 13.92 4.71 12.13
CA SER A 310 13.58 4.71 10.69
C SER A 310 12.10 4.45 10.48
N LEU A 311 11.55 3.43 11.15
CA LEU A 311 10.11 3.16 11.09
C LEU A 311 9.29 4.28 11.73
N ARG A 312 9.82 4.90 12.78
CA ARG A 312 9.16 6.01 13.47
C ARG A 312 9.02 7.21 12.54
N VAL A 313 10.05 7.52 11.75
CA VAL A 313 9.96 8.52 10.68
C VAL A 313 8.90 8.13 9.65
N GLU A 314 8.86 6.87 9.20
CA GLU A 314 7.81 6.42 8.25
C GLU A 314 6.41 6.63 8.84
N ALA A 315 6.17 6.20 10.08
CA ALA A 315 4.87 6.33 10.74
C ALA A 315 4.45 7.79 10.94
N LEU A 316 5.36 8.65 11.39
CA LEU A 316 5.09 10.08 11.58
C LEU A 316 4.92 10.81 10.24
N PHE A 317 5.60 10.38 9.17
CA PHE A 317 5.34 10.88 7.82
C PHE A 317 3.91 10.54 7.38
N VAL A 318 3.47 9.28 7.58
CA VAL A 318 2.09 8.89 7.30
C VAL A 318 1.13 9.74 8.13
N GLU A 319 1.40 9.91 9.42
CA GLU A 319 0.56 10.71 10.30
C GLU A 319 0.44 12.16 9.84
N ALA A 320 1.56 12.83 9.54
CA ALA A 320 1.57 14.21 9.08
C ALA A 320 0.83 14.36 7.74
N ALA A 321 1.05 13.42 6.81
CA ALA A 321 0.37 13.42 5.52
C ALA A 321 -1.13 13.11 5.66
N VAL A 322 -1.50 12.07 6.41
CA VAL A 322 -2.87 11.55 6.51
C VAL A 322 -3.75 12.41 7.40
N LEU A 323 -3.29 12.81 8.59
CA LEU A 323 -4.14 13.48 9.57
C LEU A 323 -4.26 15.00 9.35
N ARG A 324 -3.44 15.61 8.47
CA ARG A 324 -3.39 17.05 8.14
C ARG A 324 -3.62 17.97 9.34
N ALA A 325 -2.99 17.67 10.47
CA ALA A 325 -3.17 18.45 11.69
C ALA A 325 -1.88 19.20 12.00
N GLY A 326 -2.01 20.52 12.20
CA GLY A 326 -0.98 21.38 12.78
C GLY A 326 -0.67 20.90 14.20
N ARG A 327 0.21 19.90 14.30
CA ARG A 327 0.61 19.23 15.54
C ARG A 327 2.07 19.57 15.84
N PRO A 328 2.34 20.68 16.54
CA PRO A 328 3.70 21.12 16.85
C PRO A 328 4.52 20.04 17.57
N GLU A 329 3.87 19.17 18.35
CA GLU A 329 4.51 18.04 19.03
C GLU A 329 5.06 17.01 18.04
N VAL A 330 4.31 16.69 16.98
CA VAL A 330 4.75 15.77 15.91
C VAL A 330 5.88 16.41 15.11
N ALA A 331 5.78 17.71 14.82
CA ALA A 331 6.83 18.46 14.13
C ALA A 331 8.15 18.49 14.92
N SER A 332 8.10 18.75 16.23
CA SER A 332 9.28 18.74 17.12
C SER A 332 9.93 17.35 17.18
N GLU A 333 9.12 16.30 17.29
CA GLU A 333 9.61 14.92 17.25
C GLU A 333 10.31 14.59 15.91
N LEU A 334 9.70 15.00 14.80
CA LEU A 334 10.26 14.83 13.46
C LEU A 334 11.55 15.62 13.24
N GLU A 335 11.67 16.82 13.81
CA GLU A 335 12.90 17.61 13.79
C GLU A 335 14.05 16.87 14.49
N HIS A 336 13.77 16.34 15.68
CA HIS A 336 14.73 15.56 16.45
C HIS A 336 15.15 14.30 15.68
N LEU A 337 14.18 13.59 15.09
CA LEU A 337 14.45 12.41 14.27
C LEU A 337 15.25 12.77 13.02
N ALA A 338 14.94 13.87 12.34
CA ALA A 338 15.68 14.33 11.16
C ALA A 338 17.15 14.61 11.50
N HIS A 339 17.43 15.28 12.62
CA HIS A 339 18.80 15.51 13.10
C HIS A 339 19.52 14.21 13.45
N ARG A 340 18.85 13.31 14.17
CA ARG A 340 19.43 12.05 14.64
C ARG A 340 19.70 11.05 13.51
N THR A 341 18.78 10.95 12.56
CA THR A 341 18.79 9.92 11.52
C THR A 341 19.42 10.39 10.21
N GLY A 342 19.23 11.67 9.88
CA GLY A 342 19.52 12.22 8.56
C GLY A 342 18.55 11.75 7.48
N ILE A 343 17.42 11.14 7.83
CA ILE A 343 16.39 10.73 6.87
C ILE A 343 15.67 11.98 6.38
N ASP A 344 15.66 12.22 5.08
CA ASP A 344 15.15 13.47 4.50
C ASP A 344 13.62 13.59 4.63
N ARG A 345 12.90 12.47 4.52
CA ARG A 345 11.46 12.41 4.73
C ARG A 345 11.00 12.87 6.12
N ALA A 346 11.86 12.80 7.14
CA ALA A 346 11.54 13.34 8.45
C ALA A 346 11.36 14.87 8.39
N ARG A 347 12.14 15.57 7.55
CA ARG A 347 12.03 17.02 7.35
C ARG A 347 10.79 17.38 6.55
N ILE A 348 10.50 16.61 5.49
CA ILE A 348 9.28 16.79 4.70
C ILE A 348 8.05 16.60 5.60
N ALA A 349 8.03 15.54 6.40
CA ALA A 349 6.98 15.30 7.38
C ALA A 349 6.86 16.43 8.40
N GLN A 350 7.98 16.98 8.87
CA GLN A 350 7.99 18.10 9.81
C GLN A 350 7.29 19.32 9.19
N GLU A 351 7.62 19.67 7.94
CA GLU A 351 6.98 20.78 7.23
C GLU A 351 5.49 20.51 6.98
N LEU A 352 5.11 19.28 6.62
CA LEU A 352 3.70 18.86 6.53
C LEU A 352 2.97 19.04 7.86
N ALA A 353 3.59 18.63 8.98
CA ALA A 353 3.02 18.75 10.32
C ALA A 353 2.90 20.20 10.80
N LEU A 354 3.73 21.11 10.28
CA LEU A 354 3.65 22.56 10.56
C LEU A 354 2.67 23.29 9.63
N GLY A 355 2.30 22.70 8.50
CA GLY A 355 1.39 23.30 7.52
C GLY A 355 2.01 24.42 6.68
N PHE A 356 3.33 24.59 6.69
CA PHE A 356 4.02 25.55 5.84
C PHE A 356 5.35 25.01 5.30
N ARG A 357 5.76 25.51 4.14
CA ARG A 357 7.00 25.14 3.45
C ARG A 357 8.16 26.02 3.92
N SER A 358 9.28 25.41 4.28
CA SER A 358 10.54 26.15 4.46
C SER A 358 11.17 26.41 3.08
N THR A 359 11.85 27.55 2.87
CA THR A 359 12.51 27.93 1.60
C THR A 359 13.73 27.07 1.24
N ARG A 360 13.77 25.80 1.68
CA ARG A 360 14.90 24.90 1.47
C ARG A 360 14.99 24.40 0.03
N LEU A 361 16.21 23.97 -0.31
CA LEU A 361 16.68 23.46 -1.60
C LEU A 361 15.69 22.50 -2.30
N PRO A 362 15.78 22.37 -3.64
CA PRO A 362 14.91 21.46 -4.39
C PRO A 362 14.94 20.05 -3.81
N LEU A 363 13.76 19.50 -3.54
CA LEU A 363 13.59 18.14 -3.05
C LEU A 363 13.65 17.18 -4.23
N GLU A 364 14.48 16.14 -4.16
CA GLU A 364 14.39 15.04 -5.12
C GLU A 364 13.14 14.15 -4.87
N ASP A 365 12.50 14.30 -3.70
CA ASP A 365 11.21 13.67 -3.36
C ASP A 365 10.04 14.48 -3.94
N ARG A 366 9.72 14.22 -5.21
CA ARG A 366 8.62 14.90 -5.91
C ARG A 366 7.24 14.64 -5.28
N LEU A 367 7.03 13.46 -4.69
CA LEU A 367 5.78 13.19 -3.99
C LEU A 367 5.69 14.04 -2.71
N GLY A 368 6.77 14.11 -1.94
CA GLY A 368 6.85 14.98 -0.78
C GLY A 368 6.63 16.46 -1.13
N GLU A 369 7.27 16.93 -2.20
CA GLU A 369 7.07 18.29 -2.71
C GLU A 369 5.62 18.54 -3.15
N LEU A 370 5.01 17.59 -3.86
CA LEU A 370 3.60 17.66 -4.25
C LEU A 370 2.70 17.81 -3.01
N LEU A 371 2.87 16.95 -2.00
CA LEU A 371 2.06 16.98 -0.77
C LEU A 371 2.22 18.30 -0.01
N LEU A 372 3.41 18.90 -0.02
CA LEU A 372 3.67 20.21 0.61
C LEU A 372 3.02 21.37 -0.16
N ASN A 373 2.95 21.29 -1.48
CA ASN A 373 2.43 22.37 -2.33
C ASN A 373 0.91 22.31 -2.53
N LEU A 374 0.28 21.14 -2.46
CA LEU A 374 -1.17 21.01 -2.63
C LEU A 374 -1.99 21.97 -1.73
N PRO A 375 -1.69 22.13 -0.42
CA PRO A 375 -2.43 23.06 0.44
C PRO A 375 -2.40 24.53 -0.02
N SER A 376 -1.36 24.97 -0.72
CA SER A 376 -1.23 26.37 -1.19
C SER A 376 -1.83 26.60 -2.57
N MET A 377 -2.15 25.54 -3.33
CA MET A 377 -2.85 25.64 -4.61
C MET A 377 -4.34 25.93 -4.39
N PRO A 378 -5.02 26.67 -5.29
CA PRO A 378 -6.48 26.72 -5.37
C PRO A 378 -7.08 25.31 -5.55
N PRO A 379 -8.28 25.04 -5.02
CA PRO A 379 -8.90 23.70 -5.04
C PRO A 379 -8.94 23.04 -6.43
N GLU A 380 -9.34 23.79 -7.46
CA GLU A 380 -9.41 23.26 -8.82
C GLU A 380 -8.03 22.83 -9.35
N MET A 381 -7.00 23.64 -9.13
CA MET A 381 -5.63 23.29 -9.52
C MET A 381 -5.14 22.03 -8.80
N ARG A 382 -5.53 21.79 -7.55
CA ARG A 382 -5.21 20.54 -6.83
C ARG A 382 -5.78 19.34 -7.57
N VAL A 383 -7.06 19.39 -7.94
CA VAL A 383 -7.73 18.28 -8.64
C VAL A 383 -7.12 18.03 -10.01
N VAL A 384 -6.96 19.07 -10.83
CA VAL A 384 -6.34 18.96 -12.16
C VAL A 384 -4.95 18.36 -12.06
N HIS A 385 -4.14 18.83 -11.11
CA HIS A 385 -2.78 18.36 -10.95
C HIS A 385 -2.72 16.91 -10.45
N LEU A 386 -3.56 16.52 -9.48
CA LEU A 386 -3.66 15.14 -9.01
C LEU A 386 -4.15 14.17 -10.09
N VAL A 387 -5.12 14.57 -10.91
CA VAL A 387 -5.60 13.77 -12.04
C VAL A 387 -4.49 13.59 -13.08
N HIS A 388 -3.79 14.68 -13.44
CA HIS A 388 -2.66 14.63 -14.37
C HIS A 388 -1.55 13.70 -13.87
N GLU A 389 -1.24 13.75 -12.58
CA GLU A 389 -0.25 12.88 -11.94
C GLU A 389 -0.75 11.44 -11.70
N GLN A 390 -1.98 11.07 -12.09
CA GLN A 390 -2.56 9.76 -11.77
C GLN A 390 -2.57 9.48 -10.26
N LEU A 391 -2.93 10.49 -9.47
CA LEU A 391 -3.04 10.45 -8.01
C LEU A 391 -4.46 10.83 -7.57
N ALA A 392 -5.47 10.45 -8.35
CA ALA A 392 -6.86 10.83 -8.13
C ALA A 392 -7.42 10.38 -6.76
N GLY A 393 -6.88 9.31 -6.16
CA GLY A 393 -7.24 8.87 -4.81
C GLY A 393 -6.91 9.89 -3.72
N LEU A 394 -6.02 10.86 -3.98
CA LEU A 394 -5.72 11.95 -3.06
C LEU A 394 -6.70 13.13 -3.20
N VAL A 395 -7.63 13.13 -4.15
CA VAL A 395 -8.57 14.25 -4.38
C VAL A 395 -9.39 14.58 -3.12
N PRO A 396 -10.13 13.65 -2.49
CA PRO A 396 -10.91 13.95 -1.30
C PRO A 396 -10.02 14.54 -0.19
N TRP A 397 -8.89 13.89 0.07
CA TRP A 397 -7.89 14.33 1.05
C TRP A 397 -7.37 15.75 0.80
N SER A 398 -7.06 16.08 -0.46
CA SER A 398 -6.52 17.39 -0.84
C SER A 398 -7.53 18.53 -0.64
N LEU A 399 -8.82 18.21 -0.76
CA LEU A 399 -9.96 19.10 -0.55
C LEU A 399 -10.43 19.14 0.91
N GLY A 400 -9.85 18.32 1.79
CA GLY A 400 -10.25 18.24 3.20
C GLY A 400 -11.56 17.48 3.44
N LEU A 401 -11.94 16.61 2.51
CA LEU A 401 -13.15 15.80 2.57
C LEU A 401 -12.81 14.36 2.99
N SER A 402 -13.64 13.76 3.83
CA SER A 402 -13.61 12.31 4.09
C SER A 402 -14.09 11.56 2.85
N PRO A 403 -13.61 10.36 2.52
CA PRO A 403 -14.12 9.58 1.40
C PRO A 403 -15.64 9.28 1.49
N GLY A 404 -16.30 9.08 0.35
CA GLY A 404 -17.75 8.91 0.28
C GLY A 404 -18.30 8.75 -1.14
N ARG A 405 -19.61 8.91 -1.32
CA ARG A 405 -20.27 8.89 -2.64
C ARG A 405 -20.44 10.32 -3.15
N ARG A 406 -19.61 10.73 -4.11
CA ARG A 406 -19.57 12.14 -4.56
C ARG A 406 -19.45 12.31 -6.05
N ILE A 407 -20.00 13.40 -6.54
CA ILE A 407 -19.74 13.92 -7.88
C ILE A 407 -18.94 15.21 -7.71
N TYR A 408 -17.69 15.23 -8.16
CA TYR A 408 -16.88 16.44 -8.24
C TYR A 408 -17.07 17.10 -9.59
N LEU A 409 -17.42 18.38 -9.60
CA LEU A 409 -17.56 19.17 -10.81
C LEU A 409 -16.59 20.34 -10.78
N THR A 410 -15.62 20.32 -11.70
CA THR A 410 -14.68 21.42 -12.00
C THR A 410 -15.15 22.15 -13.26
N GLU A 411 -14.45 23.18 -13.72
CA GLU A 411 -14.78 23.84 -14.99
C GLU A 411 -14.50 22.95 -16.22
N THR A 412 -13.58 22.00 -16.09
CA THR A 412 -13.03 21.25 -17.24
C THR A 412 -13.20 19.73 -17.14
N SER A 413 -13.60 19.22 -15.99
CA SER A 413 -13.74 17.79 -15.73
C SER A 413 -14.85 17.48 -14.74
N LEU A 414 -15.35 16.25 -14.82
CA LEU A 414 -16.25 15.66 -13.84
C LEU A 414 -15.56 14.42 -13.27
N LEU A 415 -15.60 14.24 -11.95
CA LEU A 415 -15.14 13.02 -11.31
C LEU A 415 -16.28 12.42 -10.49
N THR A 416 -16.32 11.10 -10.39
CA THR A 416 -17.24 10.39 -9.48
C THR A 416 -16.42 9.59 -8.48
N GLU A 417 -16.73 9.69 -7.20
CA GLU A 417 -16.12 8.94 -6.10
C GLU A 417 -17.14 7.99 -5.48
N ASP A 418 -16.77 6.72 -5.35
CA ASP A 418 -17.52 5.75 -4.57
C ASP A 418 -16.58 5.16 -3.49
N HIS A 419 -16.64 5.70 -2.28
CA HIS A 419 -15.83 5.29 -1.13
C HIS A 419 -14.32 5.18 -1.47
N GLY A 420 -13.74 6.27 -1.97
CA GLY A 420 -12.34 6.34 -2.37
C GLY A 420 -12.03 5.78 -3.77
N ARG A 421 -12.99 5.18 -4.47
CA ARG A 421 -12.85 4.81 -5.88
C ARG A 421 -13.28 5.97 -6.77
N LEU A 422 -12.30 6.73 -7.27
CA LEU A 422 -12.54 7.80 -8.23
C LEU A 422 -12.49 7.31 -9.68
N SER A 423 -13.40 7.84 -10.49
CA SER A 423 -13.38 7.75 -11.95
C SER A 423 -13.40 9.16 -12.53
N VAL A 424 -12.54 9.41 -13.52
CA VAL A 424 -12.42 10.72 -14.18
C VAL A 424 -13.16 10.67 -15.51
N HIS A 425 -14.05 11.64 -15.72
CA HIS A 425 -14.94 11.71 -16.86
C HIS A 425 -14.72 13.01 -17.64
N LYS A 426 -15.14 12.99 -18.91
CA LYS A 426 -15.23 14.22 -19.70
C LYS A 426 -16.26 15.14 -19.08
N HIS A 427 -15.99 16.44 -19.11
CA HIS A 427 -16.95 17.42 -18.64
C HIS A 427 -18.29 17.29 -19.39
N PRO A 428 -19.44 17.23 -18.70
CA PRO A 428 -20.74 17.11 -19.35
C PRO A 428 -21.10 18.34 -20.17
N SER A 429 -22.15 18.22 -20.98
CA SER A 429 -22.73 19.38 -21.68
C SER A 429 -23.31 20.39 -20.69
N GLY A 430 -23.36 21.67 -21.07
CA GLY A 430 -23.93 22.74 -20.24
C GLY A 430 -25.32 22.42 -19.65
N PRO A 431 -26.29 21.93 -20.46
CA PRO A 431 -27.58 21.48 -19.95
C PRO A 431 -27.48 20.34 -18.93
N SER A 432 -26.61 19.35 -19.16
CA SER A 432 -26.40 18.24 -18.20
C SER A 432 -25.83 18.72 -16.87
N VAL A 433 -24.92 19.70 -16.89
CA VAL A 433 -24.39 20.33 -15.67
C VAL A 433 -25.47 21.08 -14.91
N ARG A 434 -26.33 21.84 -15.60
CA ARG A 434 -27.45 22.55 -14.96
C ARG A 434 -28.45 21.57 -14.34
N VAL A 435 -28.81 20.50 -15.05
CA VAL A 435 -29.64 19.42 -14.50
C VAL A 435 -29.00 18.85 -13.23
N LEU A 436 -27.71 18.50 -13.28
CA LEU A 436 -27.00 17.96 -12.11
C LEU A 436 -27.06 18.91 -10.89
N ARG A 437 -26.84 20.22 -11.11
CA ARG A 437 -26.93 21.24 -10.05
C ARG A 437 -28.33 21.34 -9.46
N GLU A 438 -29.36 21.31 -10.31
CA GLU A 438 -30.76 21.33 -9.87
C GLU A 438 -31.13 20.09 -9.05
N LEU A 439 -30.64 18.92 -9.45
CA LEU A 439 -30.90 17.66 -8.72
C LEU A 439 -30.14 17.59 -7.39
N ALA A 440 -28.99 18.25 -7.26
CA ALA A 440 -28.29 18.37 -5.99
C ALA A 440 -28.98 19.31 -5.00
N ALA A 441 -29.83 20.22 -5.49
CA ALA A 441 -30.67 21.08 -4.65
C ALA A 441 -31.93 20.37 -4.12
N GLY A 442 -32.17 19.12 -4.53
CA GLY A 442 -33.29 18.28 -4.10
C GLY A 442 -34.04 17.64 -5.27
N PRO A 443 -35.08 16.83 -4.96
CA PRO A 443 -35.95 16.26 -5.97
C PRO A 443 -36.61 17.34 -6.83
N LYS A 444 -36.68 17.13 -8.15
CA LYS A 444 -37.29 18.06 -9.09
C LYS A 444 -38.27 17.33 -10.01
N THR A 445 -39.40 17.96 -10.24
CA THR A 445 -40.35 17.54 -11.28
C THR A 445 -39.82 17.86 -12.67
N ASN A 446 -40.36 17.19 -13.70
CA ASN A 446 -39.99 17.51 -15.10
C ASN A 446 -40.26 18.97 -15.45
N ALA A 447 -41.38 19.54 -14.97
CA ALA A 447 -41.73 20.93 -15.21
C ALA A 447 -40.73 21.91 -14.56
N GLU A 448 -40.32 21.64 -13.32
CA GLU A 448 -39.33 22.45 -12.61
C GLU A 448 -37.97 22.40 -13.30
N LEU A 449 -37.49 21.23 -13.72
CA LEU A 449 -36.23 21.09 -14.46
C LEU A 449 -36.28 21.83 -15.80
N MET A 450 -37.39 21.74 -16.52
CA MET A 450 -37.55 22.46 -17.78
C MET A 450 -37.54 23.98 -17.59
N SER A 451 -38.14 24.45 -16.49
CA SER A 451 -38.12 25.87 -16.12
C SER A 451 -36.72 26.33 -15.70
N SER A 452 -36.04 25.64 -14.79
CA SER A 452 -34.76 26.09 -14.24
C SER A 452 -33.57 25.92 -15.18
N VAL A 453 -33.54 24.85 -15.99
CA VAL A 453 -32.40 24.55 -16.87
C VAL A 453 -32.52 25.26 -18.23
N TRP A 454 -33.74 25.31 -18.79
CA TRP A 454 -34.02 25.85 -20.13
C TRP A 454 -34.82 27.15 -20.13
N ASN A 455 -35.17 27.72 -18.97
CA ASN A 455 -35.95 28.97 -18.85
C ASN A 455 -37.30 28.92 -19.57
N LEU A 456 -37.99 27.77 -19.57
CA LEU A 456 -39.31 27.63 -20.18
C LEU A 456 -40.42 28.06 -19.22
N SER A 457 -41.23 29.02 -19.64
CA SER A 457 -42.37 29.54 -18.88
C SER A 457 -43.59 28.60 -18.88
N LEU A 458 -43.74 27.77 -19.92
CA LEU A 458 -44.83 26.80 -20.04
C LEU A 458 -44.28 25.42 -20.37
N TYR A 459 -44.62 24.43 -19.55
CA TYR A 459 -44.21 23.05 -19.72
C TYR A 459 -45.27 22.23 -20.48
N SER A 460 -44.84 21.46 -21.49
CA SER A 460 -45.67 20.54 -22.26
C SER A 460 -44.96 19.17 -22.34
N PRO A 461 -45.48 18.12 -21.67
CA PRO A 461 -44.85 16.79 -21.63
C PRO A 461 -44.46 16.26 -23.02
N SER A 462 -45.39 16.31 -23.98
CA SER A 462 -45.18 15.78 -25.34
C SER A 462 -44.06 16.45 -26.12
N ARG A 463 -43.74 17.70 -25.80
CA ARG A 463 -42.67 18.47 -26.46
C ARG A 463 -41.35 18.43 -25.69
N HIS A 464 -41.42 18.39 -24.35
CA HIS A 464 -40.27 18.69 -23.50
C HIS A 464 -39.66 17.43 -22.87
N ASP A 465 -40.44 16.39 -22.59
CA ASP A 465 -39.93 15.15 -21.99
C ASP A 465 -38.80 14.50 -22.79
N PRO A 466 -38.87 14.41 -24.14
CA PRO A 466 -37.76 13.83 -24.91
C PRO A 466 -36.42 14.55 -24.72
N THR A 467 -36.45 15.88 -24.58
CA THR A 467 -35.26 16.72 -24.33
C THR A 467 -34.69 16.44 -22.95
N LEU A 468 -35.55 16.42 -21.92
CA LEU A 468 -35.15 16.13 -20.56
C LEU A 468 -34.61 14.70 -20.42
N HIS A 469 -35.32 13.70 -20.97
CA HIS A 469 -34.88 12.31 -20.99
C HIS A 469 -33.52 12.16 -21.68
N THR A 470 -33.29 12.86 -22.79
CA THR A 470 -31.99 12.86 -23.48
C THR A 470 -30.90 13.49 -22.62
N ALA A 471 -31.17 14.61 -21.96
CA ALA A 471 -30.21 15.27 -21.08
C ALA A 471 -29.85 14.41 -19.87
N VAL A 472 -30.84 13.75 -19.25
CA VAL A 472 -30.64 12.82 -18.12
C VAL A 472 -29.92 11.56 -18.58
N ALA A 473 -30.29 10.97 -19.73
CA ALA A 473 -29.59 9.80 -20.27
C ALA A 473 -28.11 10.10 -20.56
N ARG A 474 -27.81 11.27 -21.13
CA ARG A 474 -26.43 11.75 -21.34
C ARG A 474 -25.69 11.99 -20.03
N LEU A 475 -26.37 12.56 -19.03
CA LEU A 475 -25.79 12.76 -17.69
C LEU A 475 -25.45 11.40 -17.06
N ARG A 476 -26.39 10.44 -17.04
CA ARG A 476 -26.15 9.07 -16.54
C ARG A 476 -25.00 8.39 -17.26
N ALA A 477 -24.93 8.53 -18.59
CA ALA A 477 -23.82 7.99 -19.38
C ALA A 477 -22.49 8.66 -19.04
N GLY A 478 -22.48 9.97 -18.81
CA GLY A 478 -21.31 10.72 -18.37
C GLY A 478 -20.86 10.44 -16.94
N LEU A 479 -21.73 9.84 -16.12
CA LEU A 479 -21.43 9.40 -14.76
C LEU A 479 -21.05 7.90 -14.67
N ALA A 480 -21.14 7.13 -15.77
CA ALA A 480 -20.91 5.69 -15.75
C ALA A 480 -19.51 5.35 -15.16
N PRO A 481 -19.39 4.39 -14.24
CA PRO A 481 -20.38 3.36 -13.93
C PRO A 481 -21.52 3.82 -12.99
N ASN A 482 -21.43 5.01 -12.41
CA ASN A 482 -22.29 5.52 -11.34
C ASN A 482 -23.56 6.25 -11.84
N GLY A 483 -24.06 5.88 -13.02
CA GLY A 483 -25.21 6.54 -13.64
C GLY A 483 -26.51 6.36 -12.85
N GLU A 484 -26.60 5.30 -12.05
CA GLU A 484 -27.74 4.98 -11.17
C GLU A 484 -27.91 5.97 -10.01
N TRP A 485 -26.93 6.85 -9.75
CA TRP A 485 -27.05 7.89 -8.74
C TRP A 485 -28.11 8.95 -9.11
N ILE A 486 -28.44 9.07 -10.40
CA ILE A 486 -29.57 9.87 -10.85
C ILE A 486 -30.81 8.96 -10.85
N LEU A 487 -31.69 9.15 -9.86
CA LEU A 487 -32.90 8.37 -9.67
C LEU A 487 -34.05 8.96 -10.47
N THR A 488 -34.87 8.09 -11.08
CA THR A 488 -36.17 8.48 -11.64
C THR A 488 -37.23 8.30 -10.56
N THR A 489 -38.08 9.30 -10.38
CA THR A 489 -39.25 9.26 -9.48
C THR A 489 -40.53 9.36 -10.29
N ASP A 490 -41.69 9.18 -9.65
CA ASP A 490 -42.99 9.27 -10.32
C ASP A 490 -43.27 10.68 -10.89
N ARG A 491 -42.62 11.71 -10.33
CA ARG A 491 -42.83 13.11 -10.69
C ARG A 491 -41.67 13.74 -11.46
N GLY A 492 -40.51 13.07 -11.50
CA GLY A 492 -39.34 13.56 -12.23
C GLY A 492 -38.05 12.84 -11.84
N TYR A 493 -37.09 13.59 -11.32
CA TYR A 493 -35.74 13.11 -11.05
C TYR A 493 -35.20 13.62 -9.72
N GLN A 494 -34.28 12.87 -9.13
CA GLN A 494 -33.52 13.29 -7.96
C GLN A 494 -32.12 12.68 -7.98
N LEU A 495 -31.19 13.31 -7.26
CA LEU A 495 -29.93 12.67 -6.90
C LEU A 495 -30.19 11.66 -5.77
N ALA A 496 -29.45 10.56 -5.73
CA ALA A 496 -29.50 9.63 -4.60
C ALA A 496 -29.14 10.36 -3.31
N SER A 497 -29.84 10.03 -2.22
CA SER A 497 -29.79 10.78 -0.96
C SER A 497 -28.43 10.77 -0.27
N ASP A 498 -27.61 9.76 -0.56
CA ASP A 498 -26.27 9.60 -0.02
C ASP A 498 -25.16 10.06 -0.99
N VAL A 499 -25.53 10.70 -2.11
CA VAL A 499 -24.58 11.26 -3.08
C VAL A 499 -24.50 12.77 -2.92
N GLU A 500 -23.29 13.28 -2.70
CA GLU A 500 -23.02 14.71 -2.59
C GLU A 500 -22.52 15.28 -3.92
N LEU A 501 -22.95 16.49 -4.30
CA LEU A 501 -22.36 17.24 -5.39
C LEU A 501 -21.33 18.24 -4.82
N VAL A 502 -20.08 18.12 -5.25
CA VAL A 502 -19.00 19.02 -4.86
C VAL A 502 -18.64 19.92 -6.04
N LEU A 503 -18.96 21.21 -5.93
CA LEU A 503 -18.55 22.21 -6.91
C LEU A 503 -17.16 22.72 -6.53
N ILE A 504 -16.24 22.69 -7.49
CA ILE A 504 -14.85 23.09 -7.30
C ILE A 504 -14.56 24.27 -8.22
N GLY A 505 -14.31 25.44 -7.62
CA GLY A 505 -13.79 26.62 -8.30
C GLY A 505 -12.72 27.27 -7.44
N ASN A 506 -12.87 28.56 -7.17
CA ASN A 506 -12.01 29.27 -6.19
C ASN A 506 -12.16 28.69 -4.78
N ASP A 507 -13.37 28.25 -4.44
CA ASP A 507 -13.72 27.59 -3.18
C ASP A 507 -14.34 26.21 -3.44
N VAL A 508 -14.41 25.39 -2.40
CA VAL A 508 -15.09 24.09 -2.42
C VAL A 508 -16.49 24.26 -1.83
N GLN A 509 -17.52 23.97 -2.61
CA GLN A 509 -18.91 23.97 -2.16
C GLN A 509 -19.46 22.56 -2.18
N VAL A 510 -19.87 22.06 -1.00
CA VAL A 510 -20.47 20.73 -0.86
C VAL A 510 -21.98 20.88 -0.75
N HIS A 511 -22.69 20.37 -1.76
CA HIS A 511 -24.14 20.25 -1.75
C HIS A 511 -24.49 18.82 -1.34
N ALA A 512 -24.67 18.63 -0.03
CA ALA A 512 -25.40 17.49 0.47
C ALA A 512 -26.88 17.73 0.19
N MET A 513 -27.60 16.67 -0.21
CA MET A 513 -29.06 16.70 -0.07
C MET A 513 -29.33 17.06 1.39
N GLY A 514 -29.95 18.22 1.62
CA GLY A 514 -30.43 18.56 2.94
C GLY A 514 -31.18 17.33 3.43
N SER A 515 -30.89 16.89 4.66
CA SER A 515 -31.71 15.88 5.33
C SER A 515 -33.10 16.48 5.44
N VAL A 516 -33.86 16.44 4.35
CA VAL A 516 -35.28 16.63 4.36
C VAL A 516 -35.69 15.64 5.43
N GLY A 517 -36.22 16.17 6.53
CA GLY A 517 -36.88 15.37 7.55
C GLY A 517 -38.12 14.74 6.92
N GLU A 518 -37.92 13.91 5.89
CA GLU A 518 -38.73 12.75 5.73
C GLU A 518 -38.56 12.02 7.07
N GLU A 519 -39.63 12.03 7.86
CA GLU A 519 -40.04 10.85 8.60
C GLU A 519 -40.14 9.68 7.62
N ALA A 520 -39.01 9.30 7.03
CA ALA A 520 -38.80 7.99 6.51
C ALA A 520 -38.94 7.14 7.75
N GLU A 521 -40.07 6.43 7.86
CA GLU A 521 -40.15 5.19 8.63
C GLU A 521 -38.76 4.56 8.54
N PRO A 522 -38.02 4.48 9.66
CA PRO A 522 -36.60 4.19 9.61
C PRO A 522 -36.45 2.93 8.77
N VAL A 523 -35.65 3.00 7.70
CA VAL A 523 -35.48 1.89 6.74
C VAL A 523 -35.17 0.58 7.47
N SER A 524 -34.60 0.66 8.67
CA SER A 524 -34.46 -0.41 9.67
C SER A 524 -35.75 -1.11 10.08
N GLU A 525 -36.85 -0.41 10.40
CA GLU A 525 -38.12 -1.02 10.80
C GLU A 525 -38.76 -1.79 9.64
N ARG A 526 -38.74 -1.22 8.43
CA ARG A 526 -39.30 -1.88 7.24
C ARG A 526 -38.46 -3.10 6.84
N GLU A 527 -37.14 -2.97 6.86
CA GLU A 527 -36.23 -4.11 6.63
C GLU A 527 -36.43 -5.20 7.69
N SER A 528 -36.62 -4.82 8.96
CA SER A 528 -36.93 -5.76 10.04
C SER A 528 -38.26 -6.48 9.81
N HIS A 529 -39.30 -5.78 9.38
CA HIS A 529 -40.58 -6.39 9.01
C HIS A 529 -40.45 -7.35 7.82
N ILE A 530 -39.65 -7.01 6.80
CA ILE A 530 -39.37 -7.94 5.68
C ILE A 530 -38.71 -9.22 6.19
N LEU A 531 -37.70 -9.09 7.05
CA LEU A 531 -37.01 -10.23 7.64
C LEU A 531 -37.96 -11.07 8.50
N GLU A 532 -38.86 -10.44 9.25
CA GLU A 532 -39.88 -11.12 10.05
C GLU A 532 -40.89 -11.89 9.18
N ILE A 533 -41.43 -11.26 8.13
CA ILE A 533 -42.35 -11.90 7.19
C ILE A 533 -41.67 -13.10 6.52
N LEU A 534 -40.42 -12.94 6.08
CA LEU A 534 -39.65 -14.01 5.46
C LEU A 534 -39.27 -15.11 6.45
N GLY A 535 -39.06 -14.79 7.72
CA GLY A 535 -38.89 -15.75 8.80
C GLY A 535 -40.12 -16.65 8.98
N ARG A 536 -41.33 -16.10 8.81
CA ARG A 536 -42.59 -16.86 8.89
C ARG A 536 -42.89 -17.66 7.61
N ARG A 537 -42.63 -17.11 6.43
CA ARG A 537 -43.03 -17.70 5.13
C ARG A 537 -41.96 -18.54 4.44
N ARG A 538 -40.73 -18.59 4.97
CA ARG A 538 -39.50 -19.13 4.34
C ARG A 538 -39.07 -18.42 3.06
N ALA A 539 -39.99 -18.10 2.14
CA ALA A 539 -39.71 -17.32 0.95
C ALA A 539 -40.93 -16.52 0.46
N ALA A 540 -40.71 -15.34 -0.11
CA ALA A 540 -41.77 -14.51 -0.72
C ALA A 540 -41.27 -13.75 -1.95
N SER A 541 -42.17 -13.44 -2.88
CA SER A 541 -41.94 -12.56 -4.02
C SER A 541 -42.02 -11.08 -3.61
N SER A 542 -41.54 -10.18 -4.47
CA SER A 542 -41.65 -8.73 -4.19
C SER A 542 -43.10 -8.27 -4.06
N THR A 543 -43.99 -8.82 -4.88
CA THR A 543 -45.42 -8.46 -4.89
C THR A 543 -46.13 -8.93 -3.61
N GLU A 544 -45.89 -10.17 -3.16
CA GLU A 544 -46.42 -10.69 -1.90
C GLU A 544 -45.94 -9.83 -0.70
N LEU A 545 -44.66 -9.44 -0.70
CA LEU A 545 -44.11 -8.57 0.35
C LEU A 545 -44.65 -7.15 0.28
N ALA A 546 -44.90 -6.62 -0.92
CA ALA A 546 -45.50 -5.31 -1.11
C ALA A 546 -46.94 -5.26 -0.57
N GLU A 547 -47.72 -6.32 -0.80
CA GLU A 547 -49.05 -6.50 -0.24
C GLU A 547 -49.03 -6.58 1.29
N ASP A 548 -48.15 -7.42 1.85
CA ASP A 548 -48.04 -7.59 3.31
C ASP A 548 -47.64 -6.29 4.02
N LEU A 549 -46.74 -5.51 3.42
CA LEU A 549 -46.26 -4.23 3.95
C LEU A 549 -47.17 -3.04 3.60
N ARG A 550 -48.17 -3.23 2.75
CA ARG A 550 -49.03 -2.17 2.18
C ARG A 550 -48.23 -1.05 1.50
N VAL A 551 -47.19 -1.42 0.75
CA VAL A 551 -46.35 -0.50 -0.03
C VAL A 551 -46.41 -0.83 -1.52
N SER A 552 -45.89 0.05 -2.37
CA SER A 552 -45.75 -0.27 -3.79
C SER A 552 -44.73 -1.40 -4.02
N ASP A 553 -44.92 -2.19 -5.08
CA ASP A 553 -43.97 -3.26 -5.47
C ASP A 553 -42.56 -2.68 -5.69
N ALA A 554 -42.46 -1.47 -6.26
CA ALA A 554 -41.19 -0.76 -6.44
C ALA A 554 -40.48 -0.41 -5.11
N THR A 555 -41.26 -0.05 -4.07
CA THR A 555 -40.74 0.21 -2.73
C THR A 555 -40.21 -1.06 -2.08
N ALA A 556 -40.98 -2.15 -2.13
CA ALA A 556 -40.55 -3.46 -1.62
C ALA A 556 -39.28 -3.95 -2.33
N LEU A 557 -39.20 -3.79 -3.66
CA LEU A 557 -38.04 -4.20 -4.45
C LEU A 557 -36.77 -3.42 -4.10
N ARG A 558 -36.90 -2.15 -3.69
CA ARG A 558 -35.78 -1.32 -3.22
C ARG A 558 -35.20 -1.86 -1.91
N SER A 559 -36.06 -2.14 -0.92
CA SER A 559 -35.64 -2.75 0.35
C SER A 559 -35.07 -4.15 0.15
N LEU A 560 -35.65 -4.96 -0.74
CA LEU A 560 -35.13 -6.28 -1.08
C LEU A 560 -33.75 -6.23 -1.73
N ARG A 561 -33.46 -5.23 -2.59
CA ARG A 561 -32.13 -5.04 -3.15
C ARG A 561 -31.11 -4.67 -2.08
N SER A 562 -31.47 -3.79 -1.15
CA SER A 562 -30.64 -3.44 0.02
C SER A 562 -30.32 -4.69 0.86
N LEU A 563 -31.33 -5.48 1.22
CA LEU A 563 -31.17 -6.70 2.01
C LEU A 563 -30.38 -7.82 1.30
N VAL A 564 -30.48 -7.92 -0.03
CA VAL A 564 -29.63 -8.84 -0.82
C VAL A 564 -28.19 -8.33 -0.90
N ALA A 565 -27.99 -7.03 -1.12
CA ALA A 565 -26.66 -6.43 -1.20
C ALA A 565 -25.89 -6.55 0.13
N THR A 566 -26.61 -6.47 1.26
CA THR A 566 -26.05 -6.67 2.61
C THR A 566 -25.95 -8.13 3.04
N GLY A 567 -26.28 -9.09 2.16
CA GLY A 567 -26.15 -10.51 2.46
C GLY A 567 -27.11 -11.03 3.53
N LYS A 568 -28.25 -10.37 3.75
CA LYS A 568 -29.30 -10.84 4.66
C LYS A 568 -30.33 -11.73 3.98
N LEU A 569 -30.51 -11.56 2.66
CA LEU A 569 -31.45 -12.33 1.85
C LEU A 569 -30.77 -13.03 0.68
N HIS A 570 -31.24 -14.23 0.38
CA HIS A 570 -30.94 -14.95 -0.84
C HIS A 570 -32.07 -14.76 -1.86
N ARG A 571 -31.70 -14.38 -3.08
CA ARG A 571 -32.61 -14.25 -4.22
C ARG A 571 -32.52 -15.50 -5.11
N THR A 572 -33.65 -16.14 -5.37
CA THR A 572 -33.78 -17.30 -6.26
C THR A 572 -34.80 -17.04 -7.37
N GLY A 573 -34.60 -17.61 -8.56
CA GLY A 573 -35.49 -17.44 -9.71
C GLY A 573 -35.25 -16.19 -10.58
N ARG A 574 -36.07 -16.00 -11.62
CA ARG A 574 -36.01 -14.88 -12.58
C ARG A 574 -37.41 -14.34 -12.91
N GLY A 575 -37.48 -13.03 -13.19
CA GLY A 575 -38.73 -12.36 -13.57
C GLY A 575 -39.81 -12.50 -12.49
N LYS A 576 -41.04 -12.83 -12.91
CA LYS A 576 -42.18 -13.08 -12.02
C LYS A 576 -41.99 -14.26 -11.05
N GLY A 577 -41.05 -15.17 -11.35
CA GLY A 577 -40.69 -16.29 -10.47
C GLY A 577 -39.60 -15.96 -9.44
N THR A 578 -39.21 -14.70 -9.29
CA THR A 578 -38.19 -14.31 -8.32
C THR A 578 -38.75 -14.43 -6.89
N ARG A 579 -38.07 -15.19 -6.04
CA ARG A 579 -38.40 -15.37 -4.62
C ARG A 579 -37.18 -14.93 -3.78
N TYR A 580 -37.47 -14.38 -2.61
CA TYR A 580 -36.49 -13.93 -1.63
C TYR A 580 -36.67 -14.76 -0.36
N SER A 581 -35.59 -15.25 0.21
CA SER A 581 -35.57 -16.05 1.45
C SER A 581 -34.44 -15.57 2.36
N LEU A 582 -34.57 -15.80 3.67
CA LEU A 582 -33.46 -15.59 4.59
C LEU A 582 -32.29 -16.50 4.21
N ILE A 583 -31.07 -15.99 4.32
CA ILE A 583 -29.88 -16.86 4.29
C ILE A 583 -29.91 -17.64 5.60
N PRO A 584 -29.87 -18.98 5.58
CA PRO A 584 -29.80 -19.76 6.81
C PRO A 584 -28.59 -19.25 7.59
N GLU A 585 -28.77 -18.82 8.83
CA GLU A 585 -27.62 -18.69 9.73
C GLU A 585 -26.94 -20.04 9.70
N GLU A 586 -25.70 -20.09 9.19
CA GLU A 586 -24.87 -21.27 9.31
C GLU A 586 -24.87 -21.61 10.80
N SER A 587 -25.60 -22.66 11.18
CA SER A 587 -25.60 -23.14 12.55
C SER A 587 -24.14 -23.29 12.90
N PRO A 588 -23.64 -22.62 13.97
CA PRO A 588 -22.23 -22.65 14.30
C PRO A 588 -21.83 -24.11 14.30
N VAL A 589 -20.94 -24.48 13.37
CA VAL A 589 -20.44 -25.83 13.22
C VAL A 589 -20.07 -26.25 14.62
N ARG A 590 -20.83 -27.20 15.20
CA ARG A 590 -20.47 -27.77 16.48
C ARG A 590 -19.08 -28.34 16.24
N GLU A 591 -18.06 -27.67 16.78
CA GLU A 591 -16.74 -28.25 16.94
C GLU A 591 -16.97 -29.55 17.71
N GLU A 592 -17.06 -30.66 16.98
CA GLU A 592 -16.90 -31.97 17.56
C GLU A 592 -15.51 -31.96 18.17
N ARG A 593 -15.48 -31.88 19.51
CA ARG A 593 -14.28 -32.14 20.30
C ARG A 593 -13.81 -33.56 19.96
N SER A 594 -12.85 -33.65 19.06
CA SER A 594 -11.96 -34.80 18.88
C SER A 594 -10.64 -34.54 19.58
#